data_AF-A0A1M6LPA8-F1
#
_entry.id   AF-A0A1M6LPA8-F1
#
_cell.length_a   1.000
_cell.length_b   1.000
_cell.length_c   1.000
_cell.angle_alpha   90.00
_cell.angle_beta   90.00
_cell.angle_gamma   90.00
#
_symmetry.space_group_name_H-M   'P 1'
#
loop_
_entity.id
_entity.type
_entity.pdbx_description
1 polymer ?
#
loop_
_entity_poly.entity_id
_entity_poly.type
_entity_poly.pdbx_seq_one_letter_code
_entity_poly.pdbx_strand_id
1 'polypeptide(L)' 'MKNYMKLGLIYIVIGAFLVYWAMTHSPNDGMGEIIKRGIVGDSYTMSSNAYYITLFVGAVAAVIGVWKIISKK' A
#
# COMPACT_ATOMS: atom_id res chain seq x y z
N MET A 1 -7.24 -16.53 -17.90
CA MET A 1 -7.87 -15.92 -16.70
C MET A 1 -9.09 -15.11 -17.10
N LYS A 2 -10.21 -15.26 -16.37
CA LYS A 2 -11.43 -14.47 -16.57
C LYS A 2 -11.20 -13.01 -16.17
N ASN A 3 -11.95 -12.08 -16.76
CA ASN A 3 -11.73 -10.63 -16.57
C ASN A 3 -11.84 -10.20 -15.10
N TYR A 4 -12.81 -10.74 -14.35
CA TYR A 4 -12.94 -10.45 -12.91
C TYR A 4 -11.71 -10.92 -12.10
N MET A 5 -11.08 -12.03 -12.49
CA MET A 5 -9.88 -12.53 -11.83
C MET A 5 -8.70 -11.62 -12.10
N LYS A 6 -8.54 -11.14 -13.35
CA LYS A 6 -7.50 -10.16 -13.70
C LYS A 6 -7.68 -8.87 -12.91
N LEU A 7 -8.89 -8.32 -12.89
CA LEU A 7 -9.19 -7.10 -12.13
C LEU A 7 -8.97 -7.28 -10.64
N GLY A 8 -9.44 -8.39 -10.06
CA GLY A 8 -9.22 -8.70 -8.64
C GLY A 8 -7.74 -8.78 -8.27
N LEU A 9 -6.92 -9.43 -9.11
CA LEU A 9 -5.48 -9.50 -8.91
C LEU A 9 -4.81 -8.12 -9.01
N ILE A 10 -5.23 -7.28 -9.95
CA ILE A 10 -4.74 -5.89 -10.06
C ILE A 10 -5.05 -5.11 -8.78
N TYR A 11 -6.28 -5.20 -8.26
CA TYR A 11 -6.66 -4.54 -7.01
C TYR A 11 -5.82 -5.04 -5.81
N ILE A 12 -5.55 -6.34 -5.74
CA ILE A 12 -4.68 -6.91 -4.69
C ILE A 12 -3.25 -6.37 -4.81
N VAL A 13 -2.69 -6.35 -6.02
CA VAL A 13 -1.32 -5.86 -6.26
C VAL A 13 -1.22 -4.36 -5.92
N ILE A 14 -2.18 -3.55 -6.35
CA ILE A 14 -2.24 -2.12 -6.01
C ILE A 14 -2.37 -1.95 -4.49
N GLY A 15 -3.27 -2.69 -3.85
CA GLY A 15 -3.46 -2.62 -2.40
C GLY A 15 -2.19 -2.99 -1.63
N ALA A 16 -1.56 -4.10 -2.00
CA ALA A 16 -0.29 -4.55 -1.42
C ALA A 16 0.83 -3.53 -1.63
N PHE A 17 0.92 -2.93 -2.82
CA PHE A 17 1.88 -1.87 -3.10
C PHE A 17 1.67 -0.65 -2.20
N LEU A 18 0.43 -0.18 -2.04
CA LEU A 18 0.13 0.98 -1.19
C LEU A 18 0.44 0.71 0.29
N VAL A 19 0.10 -0.48 0.78
CA VAL A 19 0.44 -0.87 2.16
C VAL A 19 1.96 -0.95 2.35
N TYR A 20 2.67 -1.60 1.43
CA TYR A 20 4.13 -1.66 1.45
C TYR A 20 4.74 -0.26 1.44
N TRP A 21 4.26 0.60 0.54
CA TRP A 21 4.72 1.98 0.42
C TRP A 21 4.51 2.78 1.70
N ALA A 22 3.34 2.64 2.34
CA ALA A 22 3.06 3.30 3.62
C ALA A 22 3.97 2.78 4.73
N MET A 23 4.28 1.49 4.76
CA MET A 23 5.22 0.90 5.73
C MET A 23 6.64 1.41 5.52
N THR A 24 7.10 1.54 4.27
CA THR A 24 8.47 2.00 3.97
C THR A 24 8.64 3.52 4.02
N HIS A 25 7.56 4.27 4.21
CA HIS A 25 7.59 5.75 4.32
C HIS A 25 6.84 6.24 5.55
N SER A 26 6.73 5.39 6.58
CA SER A 26 5.94 5.66 7.78
C SER A 26 6.50 6.87 8.56
N PRO A 27 5.63 7.82 8.98
CA PRO A 27 6.01 8.92 9.87
C PRO A 27 6.28 8.46 11.31
N ASN A 28 5.92 7.21 11.64
CA ASN A 28 6.11 6.65 12.97
C ASN A 28 7.47 5.96 13.12
N ASP A 29 8.30 5.95 12.07
CA ASP A 29 9.62 5.34 12.15
C ASP A 29 10.56 6.16 13.04
N GLY A 30 11.42 5.46 13.78
CA GLY A 30 12.42 6.12 14.62
C GLY A 30 13.36 6.99 13.80
N MET A 31 13.91 8.04 14.41
CA MET A 31 14.77 9.02 13.74
C MET A 31 15.96 8.38 12.99
N GLY A 32 16.47 7.24 13.47
CA GLY A 32 17.52 6.46 12.80
C GLY A 32 17.11 5.85 11.46
N GLU A 33 15.87 5.40 11.31
CA GLU A 33 15.35 4.86 10.04
C GLU A 33 15.04 5.99 9.05
N ILE A 34 14.55 7.14 9.53
CA ILE A 34 14.35 8.34 8.70
C ILE A 34 15.68 8.83 8.12
N ILE A 35 16.74 8.87 8.95
CA ILE A 35 18.09 9.27 8.50
C ILE A 35 18.65 8.26 7.49
N LYS A 36 18.52 6.94 7.75
CA LYS A 36 18.96 5.91 6.79
C LYS A 36 18.28 6.08 5.43
N ARG A 37 16.97 6.32 5.40
CA ARG A 37 16.24 6.59 4.15
C ARG A 37 16.78 7.81 3.41
N GLY A 38 17.06 8.90 4.13
CA GLY A 38 17.72 10.08 3.57
C GLY A 38 19.12 9.79 2.99
N ILE A 39 19.88 8.87 3.58
CA ILE A 39 21.22 8.47 3.10
C ILE A 39 21.13 7.54 1.88
N VAL A 40 20.14 6.63 1.85
CA VAL A 40 19.91 5.69 0.74
C VAL A 40 19.28 6.39 -0.48
N GLY A 41 18.99 7.69 -0.37
CA GLY A 41 18.43 8.52 -1.44
C GLY A 41 16.89 8.57 -1.44
N ASP A 42 16.25 7.92 -0.47
CA ASP A 42 14.80 7.86 -0.33
C ASP A 42 14.35 8.82 0.78
N SER A 43 14.60 10.12 0.62
CA SER A 43 14.36 11.13 1.66
C SER A 43 12.87 11.44 1.90
N TYR A 44 11.95 10.70 1.27
CA TYR A 44 10.53 10.93 1.42
C TYR A 44 10.02 10.25 2.70
N THR A 45 9.37 11.02 3.56
CA THR A 45 8.59 10.48 4.70
C THR A 45 7.18 11.03 4.55
N MET A 46 6.18 10.15 4.61
CA MET A 46 4.79 10.58 4.48
C MET A 46 4.36 11.39 5.70
N SER A 47 3.44 12.34 5.51
CA SER A 47 2.74 12.96 6.65
C SER A 47 1.81 11.94 7.33
N SER A 48 1.53 12.10 8.61
CA SER A 48 0.65 11.18 9.37
C SER A 48 -0.71 10.97 8.69
N ASN A 49 -1.32 12.05 8.18
CA ASN A 49 -2.59 11.95 7.46
C ASN A 49 -2.45 11.13 6.17
N ALA A 50 -1.41 11.39 5.38
CA ALA A 50 -1.17 10.64 4.15
C ALA A 50 -0.91 9.17 4.43
N TYR A 51 -0.14 8.84 5.48
CA TYR A 51 0.13 7.46 5.90
C TYR A 51 -1.15 6.67 6.18
N TYR A 52 -2.05 7.21 7.02
CA TYR A 52 -3.30 6.53 7.36
C TYR A 52 -4.26 6.43 6.15
N ILE A 53 -4.31 7.46 5.30
CA ILE A 53 -5.10 7.42 4.07
C ILE A 53 -4.58 6.32 3.13
N THR A 54 -3.27 6.26 2.89
CA THR A 54 -2.66 5.27 2.00
C THR A 54 -2.83 3.85 2.54
N LEU A 55 -2.68 3.65 3.85
CA LEU A 55 -2.97 2.35 4.49
C LEU A 55 -4.43 1.96 4.31
N PHE A 56 -5.36 2.88 4.58
CA PHE A 56 -6.79 2.61 4.45
C PHE A 56 -7.17 2.27 3.00
N VAL A 57 -6.72 3.08 2.04
CA VAL A 57 -6.96 2.85 0.60
C VAL A 57 -6.33 1.53 0.15
N GLY A 58 -5.10 1.23 0.58
CA GLY A 58 -4.42 -0.02 0.27
C GLY A 58 -5.17 -1.25 0.80
N ALA A 59 -5.60 -1.20 2.07
CA ALA A 59 -6.38 -2.26 2.68
C ALA A 59 -7.74 -2.46 1.98
N VAL A 60 -8.46 -1.38 1.69
CA VAL A 60 -9.75 -1.43 0.98
C VAL A 60 -9.57 -1.99 -0.43
N ALA A 61 -8.53 -1.56 -1.16
CA ALA A 61 -8.23 -2.09 -2.49
C ALA A 61 -7.97 -3.60 -2.46
N ALA A 62 -7.18 -4.09 -1.49
CA ALA A 62 -6.94 -5.52 -1.32
C ALA A 62 -8.23 -6.30 -1.01
N VAL A 63 -9.08 -5.79 -0.10
CA VAL A 63 -10.38 -6.41 0.23
C VAL A 63 -11.30 -6.46 -0.99
N ILE A 64 -11.39 -5.37 -1.77
CA ILE A 64 -12.17 -5.34 -3.02
C ILE A 64 -11.62 -6.37 -4.01
N GLY A 65 -10.30 -6.48 -4.15
CA GLY A 65 -9.67 -7.43 -5.06
C GLY A 65 -9.99 -8.89 -4.69
N VAL A 66 -9.89 -9.24 -3.40
CA VAL A 66 -10.28 -10.56 -2.88
C VAL A 66 -11.77 -10.80 -3.10
N TRP A 67 -12.62 -9.82 -2.79
CA TRP A 67 -14.06 -9.93 -2.99
C TRP A 67 -14.42 -10.19 -4.45
N LYS A 68 -13.79 -9.53 -5.42
CA LYS A 68 -14.00 -9.76 -6.86
C LYS A 68 -13.64 -11.19 -7.30
N ILE A 69 -12.55 -11.73 -6.75
CA ILE A 69 -12.12 -13.10 -7.04
C ILE A 69 -13.14 -14.10 -6.48
N ILE A 70 -13.56 -13.93 -5.22
CA ILE A 70 -14.50 -14.83 -4.54
C ILE A 70 -15.90 -14.76 -5.15
N SER A 71 -16.41 -13.55 -5.37
CA SER A 71 -17.74 -13.31 -5.95
C SER A 71 -17.82 -13.62 -7.45
N LYS A 72 -16.67 -13.89 -8.09
CA LYS A 72 -16.55 -14.16 -9.53
C LYS A 72 -17.11 -13.01 -10.40
N LYS A 73 -16.98 -11.76 -9.92
CA LYS A 73 -17.51 -10.52 -10.51
C LYS A 73 -16.43 -9.45 -10.66
#